data_AF-A0A346N7H9-F1
#
_entry.id   AF-A0A346N7H9-F1
#
_cell.length_a   1.000
_cell.length_b   1.000
_cell.length_c   1.000
_cell.angle_alpha   90.00
_cell.angle_beta   90.00
_cell.angle_gamma   90.00
#
_symmetry.space_group_name_H-M   'P 1'
#
loop_
_entity.id
_entity.type
_entity.pdbx_description
1 polymer ?
#
loop_
_entity_poly.entity_id
_entity_poly.type
_entity_poly.pdbx_seq_one_letter_code
_entity_poly.pdbx_strand_id
1 'polypeptide(L)'
;MVSPSSIGAYEGDLIRPLGLVTLFAAYAEGELDELLAALAGNQPLDDEQQQWPFGRKLKHAQGLALQLDTEVLAPLLETLTEARELFDRRNALVHGRLYSGGRLVSNRRDVPEKRVSPEELGELSDLIFSCKERMWLHRQKLVIPLLAKK
;
A
#
# COMPACT_ATOMS: atom_id res chain seq x y z
N MET A 1 -0.12 -34.68 35.96
CA MET A 1 0.14 -33.25 36.14
C MET A 1 0.66 -32.71 34.82
N VAL A 2 -0.18 -31.98 34.08
CA VAL A 2 0.25 -31.27 32.87
C VAL A 2 0.86 -29.97 33.34
N SER A 3 2.17 -29.81 33.19
CA SER A 3 2.84 -28.54 33.44
C SER A 3 2.27 -27.50 32.47
N PRO A 4 1.88 -26.30 32.94
CA PRO A 4 1.54 -25.20 32.06
C PRO A 4 2.87 -24.67 31.51
N SER A 5 3.32 -25.21 30.39
CA SER A 5 4.24 -24.49 29.53
C SER A 5 3.48 -23.24 29.09
N SER A 6 3.73 -22.15 29.79
CA SER A 6 3.47 -20.79 29.33
C SER A 6 3.77 -20.75 27.84
N ILE A 7 2.72 -20.48 27.07
CA ILE A 7 2.66 -19.96 25.70
C ILE A 7 3.98 -19.24 25.40
N GLY A 8 4.96 -20.01 24.97
CA GLY A 8 6.35 -19.61 24.95
C GLY A 8 6.66 -19.18 23.55
N ALA A 9 6.69 -17.87 23.34
CA ALA A 9 7.24 -17.20 22.17
C ALA A 9 6.71 -17.71 20.82
N TYR A 10 5.74 -17.00 20.26
CA TYR A 10 5.72 -16.37 18.94
C TYR A 10 6.93 -16.54 17.95
N GLU A 11 7.67 -17.64 17.95
CA GLU A 11 8.53 -18.04 16.84
C GLU A 11 7.63 -18.24 15.62
N GLY A 12 7.76 -17.38 14.62
CA GLY A 12 6.83 -17.37 13.49
C GLY A 12 5.53 -16.59 13.74
N ASP A 13 5.54 -15.60 14.64
CA ASP A 13 4.39 -14.69 14.81
C ASP A 13 4.23 -13.75 13.63
N LEU A 14 3.39 -14.18 12.70
CA LEU A 14 2.97 -13.40 11.56
C LEU A 14 1.97 -12.31 11.94
N ILE A 15 1.37 -12.36 13.14
CA ILE A 15 0.27 -11.46 13.53
C ILE A 15 0.78 -10.02 13.55
N ARG A 16 1.87 -9.76 14.27
CA ARG A 16 2.44 -8.40 14.36
C ARG A 16 2.82 -7.83 13.00
N PRO A 17 3.70 -8.47 12.18
CA PRO A 17 4.10 -7.88 10.91
C PRO A 17 2.95 -7.83 9.90
N LEU A 18 2.00 -8.78 9.91
CA LEU A 18 0.77 -8.67 9.10
C LEU A 18 -0.11 -7.48 9.52
N GLY A 19 -0.22 -7.23 10.82
CA GLY A 19 -0.89 -6.05 11.37
C GLY A 19 -0.24 -4.75 10.87
N LEU A 20 1.09 -4.68 10.86
CA LEU A 20 1.83 -3.53 10.31
C LEU A 20 1.62 -3.37 8.80
N VAL A 21 1.68 -4.44 8.01
CA VAL A 21 1.36 -4.40 6.57
C VAL A 21 -0.03 -3.79 6.34
N THR A 22 -1.02 -4.22 7.13
CA THR A 22 -2.41 -3.75 6.99
C THR A 22 -2.55 -2.29 7.40
N LEU A 23 -1.97 -1.91 8.53
CA LEU A 23 -2.02 -0.53 9.05
C LEU A 23 -1.31 0.46 8.13
N PHE A 24 -0.10 0.14 7.69
CA PHE A 24 0.67 1.01 6.81
C PHE A 24 0.07 1.08 5.41
N ALA A 25 -0.59 0.01 4.94
CA ALA A 25 -1.38 0.09 3.72
C ALA A 25 -2.54 1.09 3.89
N ALA A 26 -3.26 1.08 5.01
CA ALA A 26 -4.32 2.06 5.25
C ALA A 26 -3.78 3.52 5.29
N TYR A 27 -2.60 3.74 5.86
CA TYR A 27 -1.95 5.06 5.80
C TYR A 27 -1.59 5.47 4.37
N ALA A 28 -1.08 4.54 3.56
CA ALA A 28 -0.78 4.79 2.16
C ALA A 28 -2.05 5.05 1.33
N GLU A 29 -3.18 4.40 1.62
CA GLU A 29 -4.48 4.72 1.02
C GLU A 29 -4.93 6.14 1.34
N GLY A 30 -4.85 6.54 2.62
CA GLY A 30 -5.18 7.90 3.03
C GLY A 30 -4.29 8.95 2.35
N GLU A 31 -2.98 8.70 2.24
CA GLU A 31 -2.09 9.63 1.53
C GLU A 31 -2.39 9.70 0.02
N LEU A 32 -2.83 8.60 -0.59
CA LEU A 32 -3.25 8.62 -1.99
C LEU A 32 -4.52 9.46 -2.19
N ASP A 33 -5.48 9.41 -1.25
CA ASP A 33 -6.68 10.23 -1.31
C ASP A 33 -6.35 11.73 -1.20
N GLU A 34 -5.46 12.07 -0.28
CA GLU A 34 -4.90 13.41 -0.13
C GLU A 34 -4.15 13.90 -1.38
N LEU A 35 -3.38 13.01 -2.02
CA LEU A 35 -2.69 13.29 -3.27
C LEU A 35 -3.67 13.51 -4.42
N LEU A 36 -4.73 12.70 -4.51
CA LEU A 36 -5.77 12.84 -5.52
C LEU A 36 -6.50 14.17 -5.37
N ALA A 37 -6.88 14.55 -4.15
CA ALA A 37 -7.49 15.84 -3.88
C ALA A 37 -6.57 16.98 -4.35
N ALA A 38 -5.27 16.93 -4.01
CA ALA A 38 -4.30 17.93 -4.46
C ALA A 38 -4.21 17.99 -5.99
N LEU A 39 -4.03 16.86 -6.68
CA LEU A 39 -3.95 16.79 -8.15
C LEU A 39 -5.23 17.30 -8.84
N ALA A 40 -6.39 17.15 -8.21
CA ALA A 40 -7.67 17.66 -8.67
C ALA A 40 -7.95 19.13 -8.28
N GLY A 41 -6.93 19.88 -7.85
CA GLY A 41 -7.09 21.29 -7.46
C GLY A 41 -7.73 21.48 -6.09
N ASN A 42 -7.41 20.60 -5.14
CA ASN A 42 -8.00 20.51 -3.79
C ASN A 42 -9.52 20.28 -3.78
N GLN A 43 -10.06 19.68 -4.85
CA GLN A 43 -11.42 19.16 -4.82
C GLN A 43 -11.40 17.78 -4.15
N PRO A 44 -12.17 17.56 -3.07
CA PRO A 44 -12.26 16.25 -2.47
C PRO A 44 -12.88 15.26 -3.47
N LEU A 45 -12.44 14.01 -3.39
CA LEU A 45 -13.10 12.92 -4.09
C LEU A 45 -14.57 12.82 -3.64
N ASP A 46 -15.48 12.61 -4.58
CA ASP A 46 -16.88 12.35 -4.24
C ASP A 46 -17.05 11.02 -3.46
N ASP A 47 -18.24 10.81 -2.89
CA ASP A 47 -18.52 9.61 -2.06
C ASP A 47 -18.29 8.30 -2.82
N GLU A 48 -18.51 8.27 -4.14
CA GLU A 48 -18.28 7.08 -4.96
C GLU A 48 -16.79 6.85 -5.19
N GLN A 49 -16.05 7.93 -5.46
CA GLN A 49 -14.61 7.94 -5.69
C GLN A 49 -13.82 7.56 -4.45
N GLN A 50 -14.26 7.98 -3.26
CA GLN A 50 -13.64 7.58 -2.00
C GLN A 50 -13.68 6.06 -1.79
N GLN A 51 -14.71 5.38 -2.29
CA GLN A 51 -14.85 3.93 -2.21
C GLN A 51 -14.14 3.17 -3.32
N TRP A 52 -13.47 3.86 -4.25
CA TRP A 52 -12.75 3.18 -5.30
C TRP A 52 -11.65 2.27 -4.73
N PRO A 53 -11.46 1.06 -5.30
CA PRO A 53 -10.32 0.24 -4.96
C PRO A 53 -9.01 1.02 -5.19
N PHE A 54 -8.01 0.81 -4.33
CA PHE A 54 -6.70 1.45 -4.44
C PHE A 54 -6.09 1.32 -5.85
N GLY A 55 -6.31 0.16 -6.48
CA GLY A 55 -6.20 -0.10 -7.91
C GLY A 55 -6.55 1.09 -8.81
N ARG A 56 -7.84 1.44 -8.76
CA ARG A 56 -8.47 2.47 -9.57
C ARG A 56 -7.98 3.87 -9.17
N LYS A 57 -7.83 4.14 -7.88
CA LYS A 57 -7.30 5.41 -7.35
C LYS A 57 -5.91 5.73 -7.90
N LEU A 58 -4.98 4.77 -7.86
CA LEU A 58 -3.63 4.95 -8.41
C LEU A 58 -3.65 5.26 -9.91
N LYS A 59 -4.47 4.54 -10.68
CA LYS A 59 -4.57 4.77 -12.13
C LYS A 59 -5.10 6.18 -12.43
N HIS A 60 -6.05 6.64 -11.62
CA HIS A 60 -6.58 8.00 -11.74
C HIS A 60 -5.51 9.04 -11.40
N ALA A 61 -4.77 8.87 -10.30
CA ALA A 61 -3.68 9.77 -9.91
C ALA A 61 -2.60 9.87 -11.00
N GLN A 62 -2.20 8.75 -11.59
CA GLN A 62 -1.27 8.73 -12.73
C GLN A 62 -1.81 9.51 -13.92
N GLY A 63 -3.10 9.34 -14.25
CA GLY A 63 -3.76 10.08 -15.33
C GLY A 63 -3.74 11.59 -15.11
N LEU A 64 -4.05 12.04 -13.89
CA LEU A 64 -4.01 13.47 -13.54
C LEU A 64 -2.58 14.03 -13.59
N ALA A 65 -1.59 13.29 -13.05
CA ALA A 65 -0.19 13.71 -13.07
C ALA A 65 0.34 13.86 -14.50
N LEU A 66 0.01 12.93 -15.40
CA LEU A 66 0.39 12.98 -16.82
C LEU A 66 -0.23 14.17 -17.58
N GLN A 67 -1.41 14.63 -17.14
CA GLN A 67 -2.07 15.81 -17.72
C GLN A 67 -1.49 17.14 -17.22
N LEU A 68 -0.81 17.13 -16.06
CA LEU A 68 -0.31 18.35 -15.42
C LEU A 68 1.06 18.78 -15.93
N ASP A 69 2.08 17.95 -15.72
CA ASP A 69 3.47 18.16 -16.13
C ASP A 69 4.26 16.86 -15.93
N THR A 70 4.46 16.10 -17.01
CA THR A 70 5.10 14.78 -16.95
C THR A 70 6.56 14.85 -16.53
N GLU A 71 7.30 15.90 -16.89
CA GLU A 71 8.72 16.00 -16.55
C GLU A 71 8.91 16.28 -15.06
N VAL A 72 8.16 17.24 -14.51
CA VAL A 72 8.21 17.58 -13.09
C VAL A 72 7.68 16.44 -12.22
N LEU A 73 6.65 15.73 -12.69
CA LEU A 73 5.98 14.67 -11.93
C LEU A 73 6.50 13.26 -12.23
N ALA A 74 7.56 13.08 -13.02
CA ALA A 74 8.15 11.77 -13.29
C ALA A 74 8.48 10.97 -12.01
N PRO A 75 9.09 11.55 -10.96
CA PRO A 75 9.37 10.82 -9.71
C PRO A 75 8.09 10.36 -8.98
N LEU A 76 7.00 11.13 -9.09
CA LEU A 76 5.72 10.73 -8.54
C LEU A 76 5.14 9.55 -9.33
N LEU A 77 5.21 9.57 -10.66
CA LEU A 77 4.72 8.49 -11.52
C LEU A 77 5.44 7.15 -11.25
N GLU A 78 6.76 7.21 -11.01
CA GLU A 78 7.56 6.05 -10.58
C GLU A 78 7.06 5.52 -9.23
N THR A 79 6.88 6.40 -8.24
CA THR A 79 6.35 6.02 -6.91
C THR A 79 4.95 5.40 -6.99
N LEU A 80 4.06 5.93 -7.84
CA LEU A 80 2.72 5.38 -8.06
C LEU A 80 2.75 4.00 -8.74
N THR A 81 3.76 3.76 -9.58
CA THR A 81 3.97 2.46 -10.22
C THR A 81 4.46 1.43 -9.20
N GLU A 82 5.43 1.77 -8.35
CA GLU A 82 5.85 0.91 -7.24
C GLU A 82 4.71 0.64 -6.26
N ALA A 83 3.89 1.66 -5.96
CA ALA A 83 2.74 1.51 -5.07
C ALA A 83 1.77 0.43 -5.57
N ARG A 84 1.59 0.29 -6.90
CA ARG A 84 0.78 -0.79 -7.48
C ARG A 84 1.31 -2.16 -7.07
N GLU A 85 2.61 -2.39 -7.27
CA GLU A 85 3.24 -3.68 -7.01
C GLU A 85 3.19 -4.06 -5.52
N LEU A 86 3.44 -3.09 -4.64
CA LEU A 86 3.35 -3.28 -3.19
C LEU A 86 1.92 -3.64 -2.75
N PHE A 87 0.91 -2.97 -3.31
CA PHE A 87 -0.48 -3.26 -2.98
C PHE A 87 -0.98 -4.55 -3.60
N ASP A 88 -0.46 -4.97 -4.75
CA ASP A 88 -0.74 -6.30 -5.30
C ASP A 88 -0.16 -7.40 -4.41
N ARG A 89 1.05 -7.21 -3.86
CA ARG A 89 1.62 -8.10 -2.83
C ARG A 89 0.75 -8.13 -1.58
N ARG A 90 0.30 -6.98 -1.09
CA ARG A 90 -0.62 -6.88 0.07
C ARG A 90 -1.95 -7.57 -0.20
N ASN A 91 -2.55 -7.35 -1.37
CA ASN A 91 -3.82 -7.95 -1.77
C ASN A 91 -3.72 -9.48 -1.80
N ALA A 92 -2.60 -10.04 -2.28
CA ALA A 92 -2.38 -11.48 -2.25
C ALA A 92 -2.34 -12.06 -0.82
N LEU A 93 -1.84 -11.30 0.15
CA LEU A 93 -1.82 -11.69 1.57
C LEU A 93 -3.21 -11.57 2.21
N VAL A 94 -3.86 -10.42 2.08
CA VAL A 94 -5.13 -10.10 2.75
C VAL A 94 -6.31 -10.85 2.15
N HIS A 95 -6.34 -11.03 0.83
CA HIS A 95 -7.40 -11.76 0.15
C HIS A 95 -7.07 -13.24 -0.06
N GLY A 96 -5.90 -13.71 0.37
CA GLY A 96 -5.54 -15.12 0.39
C GLY A 96 -6.05 -15.82 1.64
N ARG A 97 -5.73 -17.11 1.76
CA ARG A 97 -5.94 -17.91 2.97
C ARG A 97 -4.58 -18.16 3.63
N LEU A 98 -4.24 -17.33 4.62
CA LEU A 98 -3.01 -17.45 5.39
C LEU A 98 -3.26 -18.31 6.64
N TYR A 99 -2.59 -19.45 6.73
CA TYR A 99 -2.68 -20.38 7.86
C TYR A 99 -1.51 -20.19 8.83
N SER A 100 -1.62 -20.82 10.00
CA SER A 100 -0.50 -20.93 10.96
C SER A 100 0.76 -21.48 10.28
N GLY A 101 1.93 -21.01 10.74
CA GLY A 101 3.22 -21.38 10.17
C GLY A 101 3.50 -20.79 8.77
N GLY A 102 2.74 -19.78 8.34
CA GLY A 102 3.04 -18.98 7.15
C GLY A 102 2.59 -19.56 5.83
N ARG A 103 1.80 -20.64 5.84
CA ARG A 103 1.28 -21.22 4.60
C ARG A 103 0.22 -20.30 4.00
N LEU A 104 0.50 -19.72 2.83
CA LEU A 104 -0.42 -18.88 2.07
C LEU A 104 -0.96 -19.65 0.86
N VAL A 105 -2.29 -19.76 0.82
CA VAL A 105 -3.02 -20.37 -0.30
C VAL A 105 -3.80 -19.29 -1.04
N SER A 106 -3.52 -19.14 -2.33
CA SER A 106 -4.25 -18.21 -3.20
C SER A 106 -5.71 -18.66 -3.40
N ASN A 107 -6.57 -17.69 -3.72
CA ASN A 107 -7.93 -17.96 -4.18
C ASN A 107 -8.02 -18.06 -5.72
N ARG A 108 -6.95 -17.69 -6.44
CA ARG A 108 -6.87 -17.86 -7.89
C ARG A 108 -6.48 -19.29 -8.23
N ARG A 109 -7.10 -19.85 -9.27
CA ARG A 109 -6.67 -21.13 -9.86
C ARG A 109 -5.24 -20.96 -10.40
N ASP A 110 -4.45 -22.03 -10.32
CA ASP A 110 -3.09 -22.12 -10.88
C ASP A 110 -2.01 -21.24 -10.22
N VAL A 111 -2.29 -20.62 -9.07
CA VAL A 111 -1.25 -19.97 -8.25
C VAL A 111 -0.77 -20.97 -7.19
N PRO A 112 0.53 -21.35 -7.17
CA PRO A 112 1.03 -22.32 -6.23
C PRO A 112 0.96 -21.81 -4.79
N GLU A 113 0.80 -22.74 -3.85
CA GLU A 113 0.95 -22.44 -2.43
C GLU A 113 2.37 -21.91 -2.17
N LYS A 114 2.48 -20.91 -1.29
CA LYS A 114 3.77 -20.39 -0.85
C LYS A 114 3.84 -20.30 0.65
N ARG A 115 5.06 -20.21 1.19
CA ARG A 115 5.29 -19.89 2.59
C ARG A 115 5.66 -18.41 2.70
N VAL A 116 5.15 -17.75 3.72
CA VAL A 116 5.44 -16.36 4.06
C VAL A 116 6.08 -16.33 5.44
N SER A 117 7.22 -15.64 5.57
CA SER A 117 7.92 -15.48 6.85
C SER A 117 7.59 -14.13 7.54
N PRO A 118 7.83 -14.01 8.86
CA PRO A 118 7.73 -12.74 9.55
C PRO A 118 8.63 -11.64 8.95
N GLU A 119 9.83 -12.02 8.48
CA GLU A 119 10.80 -11.12 7.86
C GLU A 119 10.26 -10.55 6.54
N GLU A 120 9.70 -11.40 5.66
CA GLU A 120 9.09 -10.96 4.39
C GLU A 120 7.91 -10.00 4.61
N LEU A 121 7.13 -10.21 5.68
CA LEU A 121 6.05 -9.30 6.06
C LEU A 121 6.60 -7.99 6.65
N GLY A 122 7.66 -8.06 7.45
CA GLY A 122 8.36 -6.89 7.98
C GLY A 122 8.86 -6.00 6.84
N GLU A 123 9.62 -6.58 5.91
CA GLU A 123 10.11 -5.90 4.71
C GLU A 123 8.97 -5.28 3.90
N LEU A 124 7.88 -6.02 3.67
CA LEU A 124 6.72 -5.47 2.96
C LEU A 124 6.11 -4.28 3.70
N SER A 125 6.00 -4.34 5.03
CA SER A 125 5.46 -3.24 5.82
C SER A 125 6.34 -1.99 5.70
N ASP A 126 7.67 -2.14 5.78
CA ASP A 126 8.62 -1.03 5.67
C ASP A 126 8.60 -0.41 4.27
N LEU A 127 8.48 -1.23 3.22
CA LEU A 127 8.34 -0.77 1.84
C LEU A 127 7.05 0.02 1.63
N ILE A 128 5.92 -0.46 2.17
CA ILE A 128 4.64 0.25 2.10
C ILE A 128 4.72 1.59 2.85
N PHE A 129 5.30 1.61 4.04
CA PHE A 129 5.49 2.85 4.80
C PHE A 129 6.39 3.85 4.06
N SER A 130 7.50 3.38 3.50
CA SER A 130 8.40 4.20 2.69
C SER A 130 7.73 4.75 1.43
N CYS A 131 6.87 3.95 0.79
CA CYS A 131 6.05 4.39 -0.34
C CYS A 131 5.07 5.50 0.08
N LYS A 132 4.40 5.35 1.23
CA LYS A 132 3.54 6.38 1.83
C LYS A 132 4.29 7.69 2.05
N GLU A 133 5.47 7.65 2.67
CA GLU A 133 6.29 8.84 2.91
C GLU A 133 6.74 9.52 1.60
N ARG A 134 7.07 8.74 0.56
CA ARG A 134 7.40 9.31 -0.75
C ARG A 134 6.20 9.98 -1.42
N MET A 135 5.01 9.37 -1.38
CA MET A 135 3.79 10.00 -1.89
C MET A 135 3.54 11.34 -1.20
N TRP A 136 3.66 11.38 0.13
CA TRP A 136 3.56 12.61 0.91
C TRP A 136 4.60 13.66 0.49
N LEU A 137 5.88 13.26 0.37
CA LEU A 137 6.95 14.16 -0.07
C LEU A 137 6.70 14.73 -1.47
N HIS A 138 6.24 13.91 -2.42
CA HIS A 138 5.92 14.36 -3.77
C HIS A 138 4.72 15.31 -3.78
N ARG A 139 3.70 15.06 -2.98
CA ARG A 139 2.58 16.00 -2.80
C ARG A 139 3.07 17.37 -2.35
N GLN A 140 3.91 17.41 -1.31
CA GLN A 140 4.41 18.65 -0.71
C GLN A 140 5.42 19.39 -1.60
N LYS A 141 6.33 18.66 -2.25
CA LYS A 141 7.48 19.26 -2.96
C LYS A 141 7.29 19.41 -4.46
N LEU A 142 6.41 18.62 -5.07
CA LEU A 142 6.18 18.65 -6.52
C LEU A 142 4.78 19.16 -6.84
N VAL A 143 3.73 18.50 -6.33
CA VAL A 143 2.34 18.78 -6.72
C VAL A 143 1.87 20.15 -6.25
N ILE A 144 1.93 20.43 -4.94
CA ILE A 144 1.47 21.71 -4.38
C ILE A 144 2.21 22.91 -5.03
N PRO A 145 3.56 22.91 -5.14
CA PRO A 145 4.28 24.01 -5.79
C PRO A 145 3.99 24.15 -7.28
N LEU A 146 3.74 23.05 -8.00
CA LEU A 146 3.38 23.08 -9.42
C LEU A 146 2.02 23.77 -9.61
N LEU A 147 1.05 23.44 -8.77
CA LEU A 147 -0.30 24.02 -8.83
C LEU A 147 -0.33 25.49 -8.38
N ALA A 148 0.54 25.91 -7.46
CA ALA A 148 0.64 27.30 -7.03
C ALA A 148 1.22 28.25 -8.10
N LYS A 149 1.85 27.70 -9.15
CA LYS A 149 2.45 28.47 -10.25
C LYS A 149 1.55 28.59 -11.48
N LYS A 150 0.45 27.84 -11.53
CA LYS A 150 -0.57 27.90 -12.59
C LYS A 150 -1.71 28.82 -12.18
#